data_AF-A0A1V4MZL5-F1
#
_entry.id   AF-A0A1V4MZL5-F1
#
_cell.length_a   1.000
_cell.length_b   1.000
_cell.length_c   1.000
_cell.angle_alpha   90.00
_cell.angle_beta   90.00
_cell.angle_gamma   90.00
#
_symmetry.space_group_name_H-M   'P 1'
#
loop_
_entity.id
_entity.type
_entity.pdbx_description
1 polymer ?
#
loop_
_entity_poly.entity_id
_entity_poly.type
_entity_poly.pdbx_seq_one_letter_code
_entity_poly.pdbx_strand_id
1 'polypeptide(L)'
;MRYLRPVLFLAAMFLLALVARSSSTGSAVIGTGREYLGLLASGDTVNARALLTDSLAGLLAHRALEGVDGSPDPGGFSVGRMEPRGLPVSVPLPEGGSRTLWLRRSPSGGWRVSGDSSLDNVLGNATVLCSSFARSTVVPAVSAGLDAADFSCPVSGLPYRLEEGRLVCPAGHLGNGMETGGAGCSALRDSLAGMVRDYIGEGHSYPATFREMYDESMGEYGQRGGYHCPDNGYSYYTITDEGIFCPYHGGTTPVLSTSDPVSPADAPSTTNHSATEDSTERE
;
A
#
# COMPACT_ATOMS: atom_id res chain seq x y z
N MET A 1 29.11 -61.26 -38.17
CA MET A 1 29.24 -60.93 -36.73
C MET A 1 30.30 -59.87 -36.37
N ARG A 2 31.28 -59.53 -37.24
CA ARG A 2 32.34 -58.55 -36.91
C ARG A 2 31.84 -57.10 -36.65
N TYR A 3 30.69 -56.71 -37.20
CA TYR A 3 30.11 -55.37 -37.02
C TYR A 3 29.13 -55.24 -35.84
N LEU A 4 28.72 -56.35 -35.20
CA LEU A 4 27.72 -56.30 -34.13
C LEU A 4 28.27 -55.68 -32.84
N ARG A 5 29.54 -55.96 -32.50
CA ARG A 5 30.24 -55.40 -31.35
C ARG A 5 30.39 -53.87 -31.38
N PRO A 6 30.88 -53.24 -32.47
CA PRO A 6 30.99 -51.78 -32.51
C PRO A 6 29.63 -51.08 -32.51
N VAL A 7 28.61 -51.67 -33.15
CA VAL A 7 27.23 -51.12 -33.14
C VAL A 7 26.63 -51.18 -31.73
N LEU A 8 26.77 -52.30 -31.01
CA LEU A 8 26.32 -52.42 -29.63
C LEU A 8 27.04 -51.45 -28.68
N PHE A 9 28.34 -51.25 -28.88
CA PHE A 9 29.12 -50.31 -28.07
C PHE A 9 28.68 -48.86 -28.30
N LEU A 10 28.48 -48.44 -29.55
CA LEU A 10 27.97 -47.12 -29.88
C LEU A 10 26.54 -46.90 -29.36
N ALA A 11 25.66 -47.90 -29.49
CA ALA A 11 24.31 -47.84 -28.94
C ALA A 11 24.32 -47.72 -27.40
N ALA A 12 25.17 -48.49 -26.71
CA ALA A 12 25.34 -48.40 -25.26
C ALA A 12 25.88 -47.04 -24.84
N MET A 13 26.86 -46.49 -25.56
CA MET A 13 27.42 -45.15 -25.29
C MET A 13 26.39 -44.04 -25.52
N PHE A 14 25.57 -44.16 -26.56
CA PHE A 14 24.47 -43.23 -26.82
C PHE A 14 23.40 -43.29 -25.72
N LEU A 15 23.00 -44.48 -25.28
CA LEU A 15 22.08 -44.66 -24.16
C LEU A 15 22.65 -44.09 -22.84
N LEU A 16 23.93 -44.35 -22.55
CA LEU A 16 24.63 -43.75 -21.41
C LEU A 16 24.66 -42.23 -21.48
N ALA A 17 24.92 -41.66 -22.65
CA ALA A 17 24.90 -40.21 -22.87
C ALA A 17 23.49 -39.63 -22.68
N LEU A 18 22.43 -40.31 -23.12
CA LEU A 18 21.05 -39.87 -22.89
C LEU A 18 20.66 -39.90 -21.41
N VAL A 19 21.03 -40.97 -20.69
CA VAL A 19 20.80 -41.08 -19.24
C VAL A 19 21.60 -39.99 -18.50
N ALA A 20 22.88 -39.82 -18.81
CA ALA A 20 23.72 -38.79 -18.21
C ALA A 20 23.22 -37.35 -18.52
N ARG A 21 22.56 -37.13 -19.66
CA ARG A 21 21.98 -35.85 -20.04
C ARG A 21 20.79 -35.47 -19.16
N SER A 22 19.93 -36.42 -18.80
CA SER A 22 18.80 -36.17 -17.88
C SER A 22 19.26 -35.77 -16.47
N SER A 23 20.41 -36.27 -16.02
CA SER A 23 21.07 -35.90 -14.76
C SER A 23 22.07 -34.74 -14.90
N SER A 24 22.12 -34.06 -16.04
CA SER A 24 23.09 -32.99 -16.25
C SER A 24 22.76 -31.77 -15.38
N THR A 25 23.80 -31.02 -14.99
CA THR A 25 23.65 -29.77 -14.24
C THR A 25 22.70 -28.80 -14.94
N GLY A 26 22.78 -28.68 -16.27
CA GLY A 26 21.89 -27.82 -17.04
C GLY A 26 20.42 -28.26 -16.96
N SER A 27 20.16 -29.57 -17.04
CA SER A 27 18.81 -30.13 -16.87
C SER A 27 18.24 -29.81 -15.47
N ALA A 28 19.05 -29.99 -14.42
CA ALA A 28 18.63 -29.69 -13.05
C ALA A 28 18.33 -28.19 -12.84
N VAL A 29 19.20 -27.31 -13.35
CA VAL A 29 19.03 -25.85 -13.26
C VAL A 29 17.77 -25.38 -13.99
N ILE A 30 17.57 -25.83 -15.23
CA ILE A 30 16.36 -25.50 -16.01
C ILE A 30 15.12 -26.09 -15.34
N GLY A 31 15.22 -27.31 -14.80
CA GLY A 31 14.14 -27.97 -14.06
C GLY A 31 13.67 -27.14 -12.86
N THR A 32 14.60 -26.72 -12.00
CA THR A 32 14.28 -25.85 -10.86
C THR A 32 13.70 -24.50 -11.28
N GLY A 33 14.26 -23.86 -12.33
CA GLY A 33 13.72 -22.61 -12.85
C GLY A 33 12.29 -22.76 -13.37
N ARG A 34 12.00 -23.85 -14.11
CA ARG A 34 10.66 -24.15 -14.62
C ARG A 34 9.67 -24.46 -13.49
N GLU A 35 10.10 -25.23 -12.49
CA GLU A 35 9.28 -25.54 -11.32
C GLU A 35 8.89 -24.26 -10.58
N TYR A 36 9.86 -23.39 -10.31
CA TYR A 36 9.62 -22.09 -9.66
C TYR A 36 8.61 -21.23 -10.43
N LEU A 37 8.79 -21.06 -11.75
CA LEU A 37 7.87 -20.28 -12.57
C LEU A 37 6.49 -20.93 -12.67
N GLY A 38 6.43 -22.26 -12.75
CA GLY A 38 5.17 -23.00 -12.75
C GLY A 38 4.37 -22.79 -11.46
N LEU A 39 5.04 -22.81 -10.30
CA LEU A 39 4.42 -22.55 -9.01
C LEU A 39 3.90 -21.10 -8.90
N LEU A 40 4.65 -20.13 -9.42
CA LEU A 40 4.16 -18.75 -9.49
C LEU A 40 2.92 -18.62 -10.40
N ALA A 41 2.95 -19.25 -11.59
CA ALA A 41 1.84 -19.22 -12.53
C ALA A 41 0.57 -19.89 -11.98
N SER A 42 0.72 -20.90 -11.12
CA SER A 42 -0.41 -21.55 -10.44
C SER A 42 -0.85 -20.84 -9.14
N GLY A 43 -0.18 -19.75 -8.75
CA GLY A 43 -0.44 -19.05 -7.49
C GLY A 43 0.04 -19.78 -6.22
N ASP A 44 0.84 -20.84 -6.35
CA ASP A 44 1.39 -21.59 -5.22
C ASP A 44 2.64 -20.89 -4.67
N THR A 45 2.40 -19.75 -4.03
CA THR A 45 3.47 -18.88 -3.52
C THR A 45 4.25 -19.48 -2.35
N VAL A 46 3.66 -20.43 -1.63
CA VAL A 46 4.33 -21.11 -0.51
C VAL A 46 5.42 -22.04 -1.04
N ASN A 47 5.09 -22.90 -2.00
CA ASN A 47 6.09 -23.80 -2.60
C ASN A 47 7.08 -23.03 -3.49
N ALA A 48 6.63 -21.99 -4.20
CA ALA A 48 7.54 -21.11 -4.94
C ALA A 48 8.58 -20.47 -4.01
N ARG A 49 8.16 -19.98 -2.83
CA ARG A 49 9.07 -19.44 -1.80
C ARG A 49 10.05 -20.49 -1.28
N ALA A 50 9.65 -21.75 -1.16
CA ALA A 50 10.52 -22.83 -0.70
C ALA A 50 11.69 -23.14 -1.66
N LEU A 51 11.56 -22.77 -2.94
CA LEU A 51 12.63 -22.87 -3.94
C LEU A 51 13.62 -21.70 -3.90
N LEU A 52 13.33 -20.63 -3.15
CA LEU A 52 14.26 -19.52 -2.95
C LEU A 52 15.40 -19.91 -2.01
N THR A 53 16.55 -19.25 -2.12
CA THR A 53 17.60 -19.36 -1.09
C THR A 53 17.10 -18.76 0.23
N ASP A 54 17.61 -19.26 1.36
CA ASP A 54 17.17 -18.80 2.69
C ASP A 54 17.35 -17.28 2.87
N SER A 55 18.43 -16.73 2.28
CA SER A 55 18.69 -15.29 2.27
C SER A 55 17.61 -14.48 1.54
N LEU A 56 17.06 -15.00 0.45
CA LEU A 56 16.04 -14.32 -0.34
C LEU A 56 14.64 -14.58 0.24
N ALA A 57 14.37 -15.82 0.67
CA ALA A 57 13.14 -16.20 1.35
C ALA A 57 12.95 -15.41 2.66
N GLY A 58 14.03 -15.12 3.38
CA GLY A 58 13.98 -14.33 4.62
C GLY A 58 13.57 -12.86 4.42
N LEU A 59 13.68 -12.33 3.20
CA LEU A 59 13.29 -10.95 2.88
C LEU A 59 11.83 -10.83 2.43
N LEU A 60 11.18 -11.96 2.10
CA LEU A 60 9.91 -11.98 1.40
C LEU A 60 8.88 -12.83 2.13
N ALA A 61 7.67 -12.30 2.29
CA ALA A 61 6.48 -13.07 2.55
C ALA A 61 6.11 -13.89 1.31
N HIS A 62 5.41 -15.02 1.50
CA HIS A 62 4.89 -15.79 0.37
C HIS A 62 3.95 -14.92 -0.49
N ARG A 63 3.05 -14.15 0.12
CA ARG A 63 2.15 -13.23 -0.59
C ARG A 63 2.85 -12.15 -1.42
N ALA A 64 4.11 -11.81 -1.11
CA ALA A 64 4.88 -10.87 -1.94
C ALA A 64 5.15 -11.44 -3.34
N LEU A 65 5.02 -12.75 -3.51
CA LEU A 65 5.14 -13.43 -4.80
C LEU A 65 3.86 -13.37 -5.65
N GLU A 66 2.70 -12.99 -5.08
CA GLU A 66 1.44 -12.88 -5.83
C GLU A 66 1.51 -11.78 -6.91
N GLY A 67 2.28 -10.73 -6.66
CA GLY A 67 2.52 -9.65 -7.62
C GLY A 67 3.62 -9.96 -8.66
N VAL A 68 4.23 -11.14 -8.58
CA VAL A 68 5.28 -11.55 -9.52
C VAL A 68 4.62 -12.33 -10.64
N ASP A 69 4.63 -11.74 -11.84
CA ASP A 69 4.05 -12.40 -13.01
C ASP A 69 4.67 -13.79 -13.18
N GLY A 70 3.85 -14.82 -13.09
CA GLY A 70 4.28 -16.21 -13.19
C GLY A 70 4.45 -16.67 -14.62
N SER A 71 3.93 -15.95 -15.61
CA SER A 71 3.70 -16.46 -16.96
C SER A 71 5.00 -16.85 -17.66
N PRO A 72 5.33 -18.15 -17.73
CA PRO A 72 6.38 -18.59 -18.63
C PRO A 72 5.72 -18.72 -20.00
N ASP A 73 6.16 -17.93 -20.98
CA ASP A 73 6.01 -18.40 -22.35
C ASP A 73 6.67 -19.80 -22.42
N PRO A 74 6.08 -20.83 -23.05
CA PRO A 74 6.74 -22.12 -23.30
C PRO A 74 8.08 -22.05 -24.06
N GLY A 75 8.56 -20.84 -24.36
CA GLY A 75 9.87 -20.55 -24.93
C GLY A 75 11.06 -21.21 -24.22
N GLY A 76 12.14 -21.33 -24.98
CA GLY A 76 13.38 -21.98 -24.55
C GLY A 76 14.05 -21.25 -23.40
N PHE A 77 14.43 -22.01 -22.38
CA PHE A 77 15.33 -21.53 -21.33
C PHE A 77 16.74 -21.44 -21.90
N SER A 78 17.41 -20.31 -21.69
CA SER A 78 18.83 -20.15 -22.00
C SER A 78 19.64 -20.04 -20.71
N VAL A 79 20.75 -20.78 -20.64
CA VAL A 79 21.63 -20.79 -19.47
C VAL A 79 22.87 -19.97 -19.81
N GLY A 80 23.15 -18.95 -19.01
CA GLY A 80 24.33 -18.11 -19.18
C GLY A 80 25.58 -18.68 -18.52
N ARG A 81 26.57 -17.82 -18.30
CA ARG A 81 27.80 -18.16 -17.58
C ARG A 81 27.61 -17.93 -16.08
N MET A 82 28.35 -18.66 -15.26
CA MET A 82 28.32 -18.47 -13.81
C MET A 82 28.69 -17.03 -13.44
N GLU A 83 27.85 -16.37 -12.65
CA GLU A 83 28.03 -15.01 -12.13
C GLU A 83 28.15 -15.05 -10.60
N PRO A 84 28.61 -13.96 -9.96
CA PRO A 84 28.61 -13.87 -8.50
C PRO A 84 27.24 -14.19 -7.93
N ARG A 85 26.14 -13.71 -8.53
CA ARG A 85 24.74 -13.92 -8.07
C ARG A 85 24.22 -15.34 -8.28
N GLY A 86 24.84 -16.14 -9.16
CA GLY A 86 24.46 -17.51 -9.48
C GLY A 86 24.60 -17.80 -10.97
N LEU A 87 24.12 -18.96 -11.40
CA LEU A 87 24.01 -19.31 -12.81
C LEU A 87 22.72 -18.69 -13.36
N PRO A 88 22.79 -17.72 -14.28
CA PRO A 88 21.61 -17.06 -14.81
C PRO A 88 20.89 -17.96 -15.81
N VAL A 89 19.57 -17.92 -15.74
CA VAL A 89 18.63 -18.61 -16.60
C VAL A 89 17.64 -17.60 -17.11
N SER A 90 17.71 -17.29 -18.40
CA SER A 90 16.85 -16.30 -19.03
C SER A 90 15.68 -16.99 -19.73
N VAL A 91 14.49 -16.45 -19.48
CA VAL A 91 13.20 -16.90 -20.02
C VAL A 91 12.60 -15.73 -20.81
N PRO A 92 12.33 -15.89 -22.11
CA PRO A 92 11.69 -14.84 -22.90
C PRO A 92 10.27 -14.59 -22.40
N LEU A 93 9.81 -13.34 -22.50
CA LEU A 93 8.46 -12.94 -22.14
C LEU A 93 7.61 -12.71 -23.40
N PRO A 94 6.28 -12.99 -23.38
CA PRO A 94 5.39 -12.81 -24.53
C PRO A 94 5.37 -11.38 -25.09
N GLU A 95 5.42 -10.39 -24.19
CA GLU A 95 5.42 -8.95 -24.51
C GLU A 95 6.78 -8.43 -25.01
N GLY A 96 7.78 -9.31 -25.12
CA GLY A 96 9.17 -8.97 -25.40
C GLY A 96 10.02 -8.81 -24.13
N GLY A 97 11.33 -8.88 -24.32
CA GLY A 97 12.31 -8.91 -23.23
C GLY A 97 12.48 -10.31 -22.62
N SER A 98 13.13 -10.37 -21.46
CA SER A 98 13.38 -11.63 -20.76
C SER A 98 13.39 -11.44 -19.25
N ARG A 99 12.83 -12.41 -18.53
CA ARG A 99 13.03 -12.57 -17.09
C ARG A 99 14.28 -13.41 -16.85
N THR A 100 15.11 -12.99 -15.90
CA THR A 100 16.32 -13.74 -15.54
C THR A 100 16.19 -14.25 -14.11
N LEU A 101 16.33 -15.57 -13.96
CA LEU A 101 16.48 -16.23 -12.68
C LEU A 101 17.96 -16.48 -12.44
N TRP A 102 18.46 -16.22 -11.24
CA TRP A 102 19.78 -16.67 -10.82
C TRP A 102 19.60 -17.89 -9.93
N LEU A 103 20.29 -18.98 -10.27
CA LEU A 103 20.25 -20.20 -9.49
C LEU A 103 21.60 -20.48 -8.86
N ARG A 104 21.59 -20.92 -7.60
CA ARG A 104 22.78 -21.40 -6.88
C ARG A 104 22.52 -22.76 -6.28
N ARG A 105 23.60 -23.49 -6.07
CA ARG A 105 23.55 -24.74 -5.33
C ARG A 105 23.42 -24.44 -3.84
N SER A 106 22.42 -25.03 -3.19
CA SER A 106 22.27 -25.00 -1.74
C SER A 106 23.36 -25.86 -1.08
N PRO A 107 23.63 -25.65 0.23
CA PRO A 107 24.50 -26.56 1.00
C PRO A 107 24.03 -28.02 0.98
N SER A 108 22.71 -28.25 0.87
CA SER A 108 22.11 -29.58 0.72
C SER A 108 22.29 -30.21 -0.68
N GLY A 109 22.90 -29.49 -1.63
CA GLY A 109 23.27 -30.01 -2.94
C GLY A 109 22.22 -29.82 -4.04
N GLY A 110 21.02 -29.32 -3.72
CA GLY A 110 19.98 -28.95 -4.68
C GLY A 110 20.19 -27.57 -5.29
N TRP A 111 19.50 -27.27 -6.39
CA TRP A 111 19.48 -25.91 -6.96
C TRP A 111 18.35 -25.10 -6.34
N ARG A 112 18.61 -23.82 -6.09
CA ARG A 112 17.63 -22.86 -5.55
C ARG A 112 17.78 -21.51 -6.24
N VAL A 113 16.67 -20.77 -6.29
CA VAL A 113 16.61 -19.42 -6.86
C VAL A 113 17.22 -18.43 -5.88
N SER A 114 18.38 -17.89 -6.22
CA SER A 114 19.09 -16.86 -5.44
C SER A 114 18.75 -15.45 -5.89
N GLY A 115 18.04 -15.30 -7.01
CA GLY A 115 17.59 -14.02 -7.52
C GLY A 115 16.61 -14.19 -8.67
N ASP A 116 15.81 -13.15 -8.89
CA ASP A 116 14.85 -13.08 -9.97
C ASP A 116 14.65 -11.60 -10.31
N SER A 117 14.79 -11.24 -11.58
CA SER A 117 14.66 -9.86 -12.04
C SER A 117 13.28 -9.27 -11.72
N SER A 118 12.24 -10.10 -11.69
CA SER A 118 10.89 -9.64 -11.30
C SER A 118 10.79 -9.39 -9.79
N LEU A 119 11.49 -10.16 -8.96
CA LEU A 119 11.59 -9.91 -7.51
C LEU A 119 12.39 -8.65 -7.20
N ASP A 120 13.41 -8.32 -8.00
CA ASP A 120 14.17 -7.08 -7.82
C ASP A 120 13.24 -5.86 -7.94
N ASN A 121 12.22 -5.91 -8.81
CA ASN A 121 11.21 -4.86 -8.90
C ASN A 121 10.32 -4.80 -7.65
N VAL A 122 9.89 -5.94 -7.10
CA VAL A 122 9.10 -5.98 -5.85
C VAL A 122 9.91 -5.41 -4.69
N LEU A 123 11.17 -5.81 -4.55
CA LEU A 123 12.07 -5.32 -3.51
C LEU A 123 12.41 -3.83 -3.69
N GLY A 124 12.63 -3.39 -4.93
CA GLY A 124 12.86 -1.98 -5.25
C GLY A 124 11.67 -1.07 -4.91
N ASN A 125 10.45 -1.62 -4.94
CA ASN A 125 9.21 -0.92 -4.59
C ASN A 125 8.71 -1.20 -3.16
N ALA A 126 9.52 -1.85 -2.31
CA ALA A 126 9.06 -2.32 -1.01
C ALA A 126 8.52 -1.20 -0.11
N THR A 127 9.18 -0.04 -0.12
CA THR A 127 8.73 1.18 0.59
C THR A 127 7.35 1.65 0.11
N VAL A 128 7.13 1.66 -1.20
CA VAL A 128 5.85 2.12 -1.79
C VAL A 128 4.73 1.14 -1.43
N LEU A 129 4.97 -0.16 -1.61
CA LEU A 129 3.98 -1.21 -1.29
C LEU A 129 3.63 -1.20 0.20
N CYS A 130 4.65 -1.11 1.07
CA CYS A 130 4.48 -1.08 2.51
C CYS A 130 3.74 0.18 2.97
N SER A 131 4.13 1.37 2.49
CA SER A 131 3.51 2.64 2.86
C SER A 131 2.08 2.77 2.34
N SER A 132 1.80 2.28 1.12
CA SER A 132 0.45 2.24 0.57
C SER A 132 -0.47 1.37 1.43
N PHE A 133 -0.05 0.14 1.75
CA PHE A 133 -0.84 -0.76 2.58
C PHE A 133 -1.01 -0.24 4.01
N ALA A 134 0.04 0.35 4.58
CA ALA A 134 -0.03 1.00 5.88
C ALA A 134 -1.11 2.09 5.91
N ARG A 135 -1.08 3.03 4.95
CA ARG A 135 -2.05 4.14 4.87
C ARG A 135 -3.47 3.67 4.60
N SER A 136 -3.66 2.74 3.66
CA SER A 136 -5.00 2.35 3.22
C SER A 136 -5.70 1.41 4.19
N THR A 137 -4.93 0.63 4.95
CA THR A 137 -5.46 -0.52 5.69
C THR A 137 -5.09 -0.46 7.16
N VAL A 138 -3.80 -0.35 7.47
CA VAL A 138 -3.32 -0.53 8.85
C VAL A 138 -3.61 0.69 9.71
N VAL A 139 -3.30 1.89 9.23
CA VAL A 139 -3.53 3.13 9.99
C VAL A 139 -5.01 3.30 10.33
N PRO A 140 -5.97 3.21 9.38
CA PRO A 140 -7.39 3.29 9.71
C PRO A 140 -7.84 2.24 10.73
N ALA A 141 -7.37 0.99 10.58
CA ALA A 141 -7.70 -0.09 11.50
C ALA A 141 -7.18 0.16 12.92
N VAL A 142 -5.93 0.61 13.04
CA VAL A 142 -5.32 0.96 14.32
C VAL A 142 -6.02 2.16 14.96
N SER A 143 -6.36 3.19 14.17
CA SER A 143 -7.15 4.33 14.65
C SER A 143 -8.55 3.90 15.12
N ALA A 144 -9.11 2.81 14.59
CA ALA A 144 -10.36 2.21 15.04
C ALA A 144 -10.21 1.27 16.26
N GLY A 145 -8.99 1.12 16.80
CA GLY A 145 -8.70 0.35 18.02
C GLY A 145 -8.22 -1.09 17.79
N LEU A 146 -7.91 -1.49 16.56
CA LEU A 146 -7.29 -2.80 16.29
C LEU A 146 -5.79 -2.78 16.60
N ASP A 147 -5.22 -3.94 16.92
CA ASP A 147 -3.80 -4.07 17.18
C ASP A 147 -3.01 -4.02 15.86
N ALA A 148 -1.95 -3.21 15.81
CA ALA A 148 -1.04 -3.15 14.67
C ALA A 148 -0.38 -4.52 14.40
N ALA A 149 -0.19 -5.34 15.42
CA ALA A 149 0.43 -6.66 15.31
C ALA A 149 -0.42 -7.67 14.51
N ASP A 150 -1.73 -7.43 14.39
CA ASP A 150 -2.63 -8.25 13.56
C ASP A 150 -2.40 -8.05 12.06
N PHE A 151 -1.70 -6.98 11.69
CA PHE A 151 -1.33 -6.65 10.32
C PHE A 151 0.14 -6.96 10.09
N SER A 152 0.45 -7.47 8.90
CA SER A 152 1.83 -7.75 8.50
C SER A 152 2.23 -6.91 7.29
N CYS A 153 3.52 -6.61 7.15
CA CYS A 153 4.08 -5.94 5.97
C CYS A 153 3.86 -6.81 4.72
N PRO A 154 3.27 -6.29 3.63
CA PRO A 154 2.96 -7.10 2.43
C PRO A 154 4.22 -7.72 1.81
N VAL A 155 5.37 -7.06 1.97
CA VAL A 155 6.65 -7.48 1.39
C VAL A 155 7.36 -8.49 2.30
N SER A 156 7.66 -8.14 3.55
CA SER A 156 8.48 -9.01 4.44
C SER A 156 7.67 -10.02 5.24
N GLY A 157 6.36 -9.77 5.41
CA GLY A 157 5.48 -10.61 6.24
C GLY A 157 5.68 -10.40 7.74
N LEU A 158 6.56 -9.48 8.15
CA LEU A 158 6.75 -9.15 9.56
C LEU A 158 5.56 -8.32 10.07
N PRO A 159 5.07 -8.58 11.30
CA PRO A 159 3.97 -7.83 11.89
C PRO A 159 4.36 -6.36 12.09
N TYR A 160 3.42 -5.45 11.88
CA TYR A 160 3.63 -4.04 12.22
C TYR A 160 3.66 -3.85 13.74
N ARG A 161 4.21 -2.72 14.18
CA ARG A 161 4.24 -2.32 15.59
C ARG A 161 3.78 -0.88 15.71
N LEU A 162 3.22 -0.54 16.87
CA LEU A 162 2.91 0.83 17.24
C LEU A 162 3.92 1.29 18.31
N GLU A 163 4.68 2.33 17.99
CA GLU A 163 5.69 2.92 18.88
C GLU A 163 5.41 4.42 18.97
N GLU A 164 5.06 4.92 20.16
CA GLU A 164 4.81 6.36 20.39
C GLU A 164 3.81 6.99 19.41
N GLY A 165 2.76 6.26 19.02
CA GLY A 165 1.75 6.73 18.05
C GLY A 165 2.19 6.65 16.59
N ARG A 166 3.33 6.01 16.30
CA ARG A 166 3.84 5.74 14.95
C ARG A 166 3.78 4.26 14.61
N LEU A 167 3.26 3.95 13.43
CA LEU A 167 3.28 2.62 12.84
C LEU A 167 4.68 2.34 12.29
N VAL A 168 5.32 1.29 12.80
CA VAL A 168 6.66 0.86 12.44
C VAL A 168 6.61 -0.45 11.67
N CYS A 169 7.33 -0.51 10.54
CA CYS A 169 7.59 -1.77 9.84
C CYS A 169 8.97 -2.30 10.28
N PRO A 170 9.05 -3.51 10.89
CA PRO A 170 10.34 -4.04 11.36
C PRO A 170 11.39 -4.26 10.25
N ALA A 171 10.97 -4.36 8.99
CA ALA A 171 11.87 -4.42 7.85
C ALA A 171 12.41 -3.05 7.41
N GLY A 172 12.05 -1.96 8.09
CA GLY A 172 12.52 -0.60 7.79
C GLY A 172 11.82 0.06 6.59
N HIS A 173 10.83 -0.58 5.96
CA HIS A 173 10.15 -0.05 4.77
C HIS A 173 9.32 1.22 5.03
N LEU A 174 9.11 1.62 6.29
CA LEU A 174 8.44 2.87 6.68
C LEU A 174 9.42 3.93 7.22
N GLY A 175 10.74 3.73 7.11
CA GLY A 175 11.73 4.63 7.70
C GLY A 175 11.54 4.76 9.21
N ASN A 176 11.37 5.99 9.70
CA ASN A 176 11.14 6.32 11.12
C ASN A 176 9.69 6.08 11.59
N GLY A 177 8.89 5.37 10.80
CA GLY A 177 7.49 5.08 11.09
C GLY A 177 6.52 6.13 10.53
N MET A 178 5.24 5.77 10.53
CA MET A 178 4.13 6.55 9.99
C MET A 178 3.19 6.97 11.09
N GLU A 179 2.84 8.25 11.18
CA GLU A 179 1.95 8.75 12.23
C GLU A 179 0.54 8.14 12.10
N THR A 180 -0.04 7.75 13.25
CA THR A 180 -1.37 7.08 13.31
C THR A 180 -2.40 7.87 14.12
N GLY A 181 -1.93 8.79 14.96
CA GLY A 181 -2.77 9.47 15.95
C GLY A 181 -3.58 10.64 15.42
N GLY A 182 -3.40 11.04 14.15
CA GLY A 182 -4.14 12.15 13.54
C GLY A 182 -3.96 13.50 14.25
N ALA A 183 -2.97 13.63 15.16
CA ALA A 183 -2.79 14.82 15.98
C ALA A 183 -2.37 16.02 15.14
N GLY A 184 -1.42 15.82 14.22
CA GLY A 184 -1.08 16.82 13.21
C GLY A 184 -2.27 17.16 12.32
N CYS A 185 -3.06 16.16 11.94
CA CYS A 185 -4.29 16.39 11.19
C CYS A 185 -5.31 17.24 11.96
N SER A 186 -5.53 16.97 13.24
CA SER A 186 -6.46 17.70 14.11
C SER A 186 -6.01 19.13 14.32
N ALA A 187 -4.74 19.33 14.69
CA ALA A 187 -4.18 20.68 14.89
C ALA A 187 -4.31 21.53 13.63
N LEU A 188 -4.07 20.94 12.46
CA LEU A 188 -4.27 21.63 11.20
C LEU A 188 -5.76 21.92 10.92
N ARG A 189 -6.69 20.99 11.17
CA ARG A 189 -8.14 21.30 11.06
C ARG A 189 -8.54 22.48 11.94
N ASP A 190 -8.05 22.52 13.17
CA ASP A 190 -8.37 23.59 14.14
C ASP A 190 -7.83 24.93 13.67
N SER A 191 -6.60 24.95 13.13
CA SER A 191 -6.01 26.14 12.51
C SER A 191 -6.81 26.60 11.28
N LEU A 192 -7.26 25.68 10.43
CA LEU A 192 -8.07 25.98 9.25
C LEU A 192 -9.46 26.50 9.64
N ALA A 193 -10.07 25.95 10.68
CA ALA A 193 -11.34 26.44 11.21
C ALA A 193 -11.21 27.85 11.77
N GLY A 194 -10.08 28.17 12.42
CA GLY A 194 -9.72 29.53 12.82
C GLY A 194 -9.63 30.48 11.63
N MET A 195 -8.91 30.08 10.57
CA MET A 195 -8.77 30.88 9.36
C MET A 195 -10.13 31.18 8.68
N VAL A 196 -11.03 30.20 8.61
CA VAL A 196 -12.38 30.43 8.05
C VAL A 196 -13.19 31.37 8.95
N ARG A 197 -13.07 31.26 10.28
CA ARG A 197 -13.70 32.20 11.22
C ARG A 197 -13.21 33.63 11.02
N ASP A 198 -11.90 33.81 10.87
CA ASP A 198 -11.29 35.14 10.67
C ASP A 198 -11.76 35.77 9.34
N TYR A 199 -11.77 35.00 8.26
CA TYR A 199 -12.30 35.41 6.95
C TYR A 199 -13.78 35.84 7.03
N ILE A 200 -14.64 35.09 7.72
CA ILE A 200 -16.04 35.48 7.95
C ILE A 200 -16.12 36.73 8.84
N GLY A 201 -15.25 36.85 9.84
CA GLY A 201 -15.16 38.00 10.73
C GLY A 201 -14.87 39.32 10.03
N GLU A 202 -14.20 39.27 8.87
CA GLU A 202 -13.94 40.43 8.00
C GLU A 202 -15.13 40.80 7.09
N GLY A 203 -16.23 40.05 7.16
CA GLY A 203 -17.47 40.34 6.44
C GLY A 203 -17.67 39.54 5.17
N HIS A 204 -16.81 38.55 4.89
CA HIS A 204 -17.02 37.61 3.80
C HIS A 204 -18.11 36.57 4.12
N SER A 205 -18.74 36.00 3.08
CA SER A 205 -19.66 34.88 3.23
C SER A 205 -18.93 33.59 3.62
N TYR A 206 -19.66 32.60 4.13
CA TYR A 206 -19.09 31.28 4.41
C TYR A 206 -18.56 30.65 3.10
N PRO A 207 -17.24 30.35 3.00
CA PRO A 207 -16.64 29.93 1.74
C PRO A 207 -16.94 28.45 1.44
N ALA A 208 -17.10 28.11 0.17
CA ALA A 208 -17.20 26.71 -0.27
C ALA A 208 -15.82 26.04 -0.38
N THR A 209 -14.75 26.81 -0.63
CA THR A 209 -13.40 26.26 -0.77
C THR A 209 -12.30 27.20 -0.24
N PHE A 210 -11.14 26.63 0.11
CA PHE A 210 -9.95 27.44 0.43
C PHE A 210 -9.39 28.24 -0.76
N ARG A 211 -9.72 27.83 -1.99
CA ARG A 211 -9.33 28.57 -3.19
C ARG A 211 -10.17 29.83 -3.37
N GLU A 212 -11.46 29.75 -3.10
CA GLU A 212 -12.38 30.89 -3.10
C GLU A 212 -11.91 31.96 -2.12
N MET A 213 -11.59 31.58 -0.88
CA MET A 213 -11.01 32.48 0.12
C MET A 213 -9.76 33.19 -0.44
N TYR A 214 -8.84 32.43 -1.06
CA TYR A 214 -7.62 32.97 -1.66
C TYR A 214 -7.91 33.96 -2.79
N ASP A 215 -8.83 33.62 -3.68
CA ASP A 215 -9.13 34.44 -4.85
C ASP A 215 -9.86 35.74 -4.44
N GLU A 216 -10.75 35.70 -3.45
CA GLU A 216 -11.50 36.87 -2.96
C GLU A 216 -10.68 37.80 -2.06
N SER A 217 -9.85 37.25 -1.18
CA SER A 217 -9.05 38.02 -0.23
C SER A 217 -7.66 38.40 -0.81
N MET A 218 -7.45 38.21 -2.12
CA MET A 218 -6.16 38.45 -2.79
C MET A 218 -4.97 37.73 -2.12
N GLY A 219 -5.22 36.54 -1.57
CA GLY A 219 -4.22 35.67 -0.96
C GLY A 219 -3.95 35.91 0.53
N GLU A 220 -4.68 36.80 1.19
CA GLU A 220 -4.64 36.96 2.65
C GLU A 220 -5.14 35.70 3.40
N TYR A 221 -6.18 35.06 2.88
CA TYR A 221 -6.80 33.85 3.41
C TYR A 221 -6.70 32.70 2.41
N GLY A 222 -6.74 31.46 2.92
CA GLY A 222 -6.78 30.26 2.09
C GLY A 222 -5.51 29.98 1.28
N GLN A 223 -5.62 29.03 0.35
CA GLN A 223 -4.50 28.57 -0.48
C GLN A 223 -5.02 28.05 -1.82
N ARG A 224 -4.40 28.45 -2.94
CA ARG A 224 -4.81 28.04 -4.30
C ARG A 224 -4.92 26.52 -4.50
N GLY A 225 -4.02 25.76 -3.87
CA GLY A 225 -4.00 24.30 -3.94
C GLY A 225 -4.77 23.62 -2.81
N GLY A 226 -5.35 24.37 -1.87
CA GLY A 226 -5.87 23.86 -0.61
C GLY A 226 -4.77 23.35 0.32
N TYR A 227 -5.21 22.69 1.39
CA TYR A 227 -4.35 22.14 2.43
C TYR A 227 -4.40 20.61 2.38
N HIS A 228 -3.24 19.97 2.54
CA HIS A 228 -3.14 18.50 2.56
C HIS A 228 -3.03 17.99 3.99
N CYS A 229 -3.63 16.83 4.25
CA CYS A 229 -3.47 16.12 5.51
C CYS A 229 -1.99 15.71 5.69
N PRO A 230 -1.35 16.06 6.83
CA PRO A 230 0.08 15.76 7.05
C PRO A 230 0.37 14.25 7.11
N ASP A 231 -0.61 13.44 7.53
CA ASP A 231 -0.43 12.01 7.76
C ASP A 231 -0.50 11.18 6.47
N ASN A 232 -1.18 11.68 5.44
CA ASN A 232 -1.35 11.00 4.16
C ASN A 232 -0.57 11.70 3.03
N GLY A 233 -0.60 13.04 2.97
CA GLY A 233 0.00 13.86 1.93
C GLY A 233 -0.80 13.96 0.63
N TYR A 234 -1.81 13.11 0.40
CA TYR A 234 -2.62 13.10 -0.82
C TYR A 234 -4.09 13.50 -0.61
N SER A 235 -4.58 13.49 0.63
CA SER A 235 -5.95 13.91 0.95
C SER A 235 -6.00 15.40 1.27
N TYR A 236 -6.90 16.12 0.61
CA TYR A 236 -7.12 17.54 0.84
C TYR A 236 -8.25 17.77 1.85
N TYR A 237 -8.09 18.78 2.71
CA TYR A 237 -9.17 19.22 3.58
C TYR A 237 -10.29 19.84 2.76
N THR A 238 -11.53 19.61 3.19
CA THR A 238 -12.74 20.12 2.55
C THR A 238 -13.48 21.01 3.52
N ILE A 239 -14.00 22.14 3.04
CA ILE A 239 -14.94 22.96 3.80
C ILE A 239 -16.34 22.37 3.57
N THR A 240 -17.05 22.09 4.64
CA THR A 240 -18.41 21.56 4.64
C THR A 240 -19.31 22.46 5.48
N ASP A 241 -20.62 22.23 5.44
CA ASP A 241 -21.58 22.94 6.29
C ASP A 241 -21.34 22.67 7.79
N GLU A 242 -20.74 21.53 8.13
CA GLU A 242 -20.39 21.14 9.50
C GLU A 242 -19.01 21.68 9.95
N GLY A 243 -18.21 22.20 9.02
CA GLY A 243 -16.87 22.75 9.29
C GLY A 243 -15.77 22.16 8.40
N ILE A 244 -14.54 22.08 8.93
CA ILE A 244 -13.37 21.60 8.21
C ILE A 244 -13.26 20.08 8.33
N PHE A 245 -13.46 19.38 7.22
CA PHE A 245 -13.43 17.92 7.13
C PHE A 245 -12.10 17.41 6.58
N CYS A 246 -11.55 16.36 7.19
CA CYS A 246 -10.45 15.59 6.64
C CYS A 246 -10.94 14.24 6.10
N PRO A 247 -10.92 14.02 4.77
CA PRO A 247 -11.36 12.74 4.17
C PRO A 247 -10.57 11.52 4.63
N TYR A 248 -9.30 11.71 5.02
CA TYR A 248 -8.44 10.60 5.45
C TYR A 248 -8.77 10.10 6.86
N HIS A 249 -9.03 11.01 7.80
CA HIS A 249 -9.35 10.64 9.19
C HIS A 249 -10.86 10.57 9.48
N GLY A 250 -11.70 11.01 8.55
CA GLY A 250 -13.15 11.11 8.78
C GLY A 250 -13.55 12.12 9.86
N GLY A 251 -12.64 13.01 10.27
CA GLY A 251 -12.85 13.98 11.33
C GLY A 251 -13.23 15.36 10.82
N THR A 252 -14.19 16.00 11.49
CA THR A 252 -14.65 17.37 11.23
C THR A 252 -14.35 18.26 12.42
N THR A 253 -13.78 19.46 12.19
CA THR A 253 -13.69 20.52 13.19
C THR A 253 -14.71 21.62 12.84
N PRO A 254 -15.69 21.92 13.70
CA PRO A 254 -16.66 22.98 13.46
C PRO A 254 -16.00 24.37 13.28
N VAL A 255 -16.50 25.13 12.32
CA VAL A 255 -16.09 26.54 12.10
C VAL A 255 -16.88 27.46 13.03
N LEU A 256 -18.20 27.28 13.09
CA LEU A 256 -19.08 28.04 13.97
C LEU A 256 -19.50 27.15 15.14
N SER A 257 -19.29 27.60 16.38
CA SER A 257 -19.82 26.90 17.55
C SER A 257 -21.35 26.95 17.51
N THR A 258 -22.02 25.79 17.57
CA THR A 258 -23.49 25.67 17.67
C THR A 258 -24.06 26.14 19.02
N SER A 259 -23.38 27.06 19.70
CA SER A 259 -23.74 27.55 21.03
C SER A 259 -23.73 29.06 21.06
N ASP A 260 -24.74 29.64 20.42
CA ASP A 260 -25.48 30.75 21.01
C ASP A 260 -26.97 30.44 20.79
N PRO A 261 -27.71 29.94 21.79
CA PRO A 261 -29.15 30.06 21.75
C PRO A 261 -29.44 31.56 21.67
N VAL A 262 -30.04 31.99 20.56
CA VAL A 262 -30.66 33.30 20.44
C VAL A 262 -31.59 33.44 21.64
N SER A 263 -31.16 34.22 22.64
CA SER A 263 -31.96 34.54 23.79
C SER A 263 -33.22 35.24 23.27
N PRO A 264 -34.44 34.71 23.50
CA PRO A 264 -35.68 35.29 22.97
C PRO A 264 -36.10 36.58 23.71
N ALA A 265 -35.16 37.37 24.23
CA ALA A 265 -35.44 38.49 25.11
C ALA A 265 -35.87 39.79 24.40
N ASP A 266 -35.78 39.89 23.07
CA ASP A 266 -36.24 41.05 22.31
C ASP A 266 -37.54 40.79 21.54
N ALA A 267 -38.50 40.10 22.17
CA ALA A 267 -39.89 40.19 21.74
C ALA A 267 -40.47 41.55 22.21
N PRO A 268 -40.93 42.43 21.30
CA PRO A 268 -41.51 43.70 21.70
C PRO A 268 -42.75 43.48 22.57
N SER A 269 -42.73 44.09 23.75
CA SER A 269 -43.82 44.09 24.73
C SER A 269 -45.08 44.69 24.13
N THR A 270 -46.05 43.85 23.74
CA THR A 270 -47.40 44.31 23.41
C THR A 270 -48.17 44.56 24.69
N THR A 271 -48.18 45.82 25.10
CA THR A 271 -49.03 46.34 26.17
C THR A 271 -50.51 46.25 25.75
N ASN A 272 -51.23 45.23 26.22
CA ASN A 272 -52.70 45.20 26.12
C ASN A 272 -53.28 45.97 27.31
N HIS A 273 -53.79 47.17 27.04
CA HIS A 273 -54.66 47.91 27.93
C HIS A 273 -56.10 47.39 27.85
N SER A 274 -56.61 47.03 29.02
CA SER A 274 -57.99 46.96 29.52
C SER A 274 -59.16 47.33 28.59
N ALA A 275 -60.21 46.52 28.64
CA ALA A 275 -61.58 47.00 28.83
C ALA A 275 -62.45 45.91 29.48
N THR A 276 -62.95 46.24 30.66
CA THR A 276 -63.90 45.49 31.48
C THR A 276 -65.25 46.19 31.33
N GLU A 277 -66.25 45.52 30.76
CA GLU A 277 -67.70 45.84 30.84
C GLU A 277 -68.35 44.45 30.74
N ASP A 278 -68.98 43.82 31.74
CA ASP A 278 -70.05 44.22 32.67
C ASP A 278 -71.25 44.91 32.03
N SER A 279 -72.23 44.10 31.61
CA SER A 279 -73.66 44.40 31.77
C SER A 279 -74.52 43.19 31.41
N THR A 280 -75.19 42.70 32.44
CA THR A 280 -76.44 41.92 32.45
C THR A 280 -77.60 42.65 31.75
N GLU A 281 -78.51 41.88 31.12
CA GLU A 281 -79.99 41.94 31.18
C GLU A 281 -80.73 41.69 29.83
N ARG A 282 -81.76 40.82 29.92
CA ARG A 282 -82.93 40.55 29.03
C ARG A 282 -82.66 39.72 27.77
N GLU A 283 -83.38 38.62 27.47
CA GLU A 283 -84.64 38.01 27.95
C GLU A 283 -84.49 36.49 28.12
#